data_AF-A0A832U6V4-F1
#
_entry.id   AF-A0A832U6V4-F1
#
_cell.length_a   1.000
_cell.length_b   1.000
_cell.length_c   1.000
_cell.angle_alpha   90.00
_cell.angle_beta   90.00
_cell.angle_gamma   90.00
#
_symmetry.space_group_name_H-M   'P 1'
#
loop_
_entity.id
_entity.type
_entity.pdbx_description
1 polymer ?
#
loop_
_entity_poly.entity_id
_entity_poly.type
_entity_poly.pdbx_seq_one_letter_code
_entity_poly.pdbx_strand_id
1 'polypeptide(L)'
;MIEQLPEGQSIGWMQAPPQWIFTHTVRFIGIVRVVIQDGEGFILIQKGKPLAYYFKHGRIELRGHAALDYFNSHPTIEFNLCKYSPDEFAEALRICNIDEEGTTIPPQPERPVVGPVKPAPVPVEPESPRVVPAAPPLPVTGQKTPATPPPPPAPAPAPRPPVPQPAPARQEPAPKPLVPEPAPVLQEPATEKTAPRTIPPAPPTMPPQPAFTPPKAASPPQVIPPASVVLDEEAIKIIGQIKKLNGVVAISVFNEERNIILMGDVEIEPLLRIARNMLATTRKITPHLEWGSFVHMTLQIPEGNVIVAPYEEYHLCLLTTRTINIGHIRRILRDLQITSDQD
;
A
#
# COMPACT_ATOMS: atom_id res chain seq x y z
N MET A 1 -0.24 26.10 17.17
CA MET A 1 -1.19 25.50 16.20
C MET A 1 -1.05 23.99 16.17
N ILE A 2 0.05 23.40 15.69
CA ILE A 2 0.23 21.93 15.66
C ILE A 2 0.07 21.27 17.05
N GLU A 3 0.65 21.90 18.09
CA GLU A 3 0.58 21.48 19.50
C GLU A 3 -0.81 21.64 20.14
N GLN A 4 -1.72 22.38 19.51
CA GLN A 4 -3.07 22.63 20.05
C GLN A 4 -4.09 21.61 19.53
N LEU A 5 -3.78 20.93 18.42
CA LEU A 5 -4.64 19.91 17.83
C LEU A 5 -4.55 18.61 18.63
N PRO A 6 -5.69 17.90 18.85
CA PRO A 6 -5.71 16.68 19.65
C PRO A 6 -4.73 15.62 19.13
N GLU A 7 -4.19 14.81 20.03
CA GLU A 7 -3.21 13.78 19.66
C GLU A 7 -3.84 12.72 18.77
N GLY A 8 -5.03 12.24 19.12
CA GLY A 8 -5.74 11.18 18.39
C GLY A 8 -5.13 9.79 18.63
N GLN A 9 -5.83 8.77 18.13
CA GLN A 9 -5.32 7.41 18.14
C GLN A 9 -4.29 7.23 17.01
N SER A 10 -3.00 7.34 17.35
CA SER A 10 -1.88 7.02 16.44
C SER A 10 -2.01 5.59 15.89
N ILE A 11 -2.21 5.47 14.58
CA ILE A 11 -2.19 4.21 13.83
C ILE A 11 -0.75 3.73 13.62
N GLY A 12 0.18 4.66 13.41
CA GLY A 12 1.60 4.37 13.23
C GLY A 12 2.32 5.40 12.36
N TRP A 13 3.66 5.29 12.35
CA TRP A 13 4.56 6.05 11.50
C TRP A 13 4.76 5.35 10.16
N MET A 14 4.85 6.13 9.09
CA MET A 14 4.97 5.68 7.70
C MET A 14 5.87 6.64 6.91
N GLN A 15 6.54 6.11 5.88
CA GLN A 15 7.34 6.90 4.95
C GLN A 15 6.85 6.62 3.51
N ALA A 16 6.31 7.64 2.83
CA ALA A 16 5.75 7.50 1.48
C ALA A 16 5.68 8.86 0.75
N PRO A 17 5.45 8.89 -0.58
CA PRO A 17 5.14 10.13 -1.29
C PRO A 17 3.84 10.78 -0.78
N PRO A 18 3.69 12.13 -0.79
CA PRO A 18 2.46 12.79 -0.32
C PRO A 18 1.18 12.28 -1.00
N GLN A 19 1.27 11.97 -2.30
CA GLN A 19 0.16 11.42 -3.10
C GLN A 19 -0.35 10.05 -2.60
N TRP A 20 0.47 9.31 -1.83
CA TRP A 20 0.03 8.08 -1.17
C TRP A 20 -1.06 8.35 -0.13
N ILE A 21 -0.95 9.45 0.62
CA ILE A 21 -1.90 9.83 1.68
C ILE A 21 -3.29 9.96 1.05
N PHE A 22 -3.47 10.88 0.10
CA PHE A 22 -4.77 11.16 -0.52
C PHE A 22 -5.40 9.93 -1.23
N THR A 23 -4.59 8.99 -1.71
CA THR A 23 -5.07 7.77 -2.37
C THR A 23 -5.44 6.64 -1.40
N HIS A 24 -4.97 6.67 -0.15
CA HIS A 24 -5.21 5.60 0.84
C HIS A 24 -6.10 6.06 2.02
N THR A 25 -6.20 7.36 2.30
CA THR A 25 -7.06 7.93 3.38
C THR A 25 -8.55 8.03 3.01
N VAL A 26 -9.02 7.33 1.97
CA VAL A 26 -10.38 7.47 1.38
C VAL A 26 -11.53 7.26 2.40
N ARG A 27 -11.30 6.48 3.46
CA ARG A 27 -12.26 6.28 4.57
C ARG A 27 -11.76 6.79 5.93
N PHE A 28 -10.60 7.44 5.96
CA PHE A 28 -9.98 7.96 7.18
C PHE A 28 -10.62 9.29 7.59
N ILE A 29 -10.71 9.50 8.90
CA ILE A 29 -11.11 10.76 9.53
C ILE A 29 -10.10 11.00 10.66
N GLY A 30 -9.43 12.14 10.62
CA GLY A 30 -8.36 12.46 11.56
C GLY A 30 -7.29 13.35 10.95
N ILE A 31 -6.10 13.28 11.53
CA ILE A 31 -4.94 14.09 11.17
C ILE A 31 -3.82 13.20 10.63
N VAL A 32 -3.07 13.72 9.67
CA VAL A 32 -1.76 13.18 9.29
C VAL A 32 -0.72 14.19 9.75
N ARG A 33 0.05 13.86 10.79
CA ARG A 33 1.17 14.69 11.27
C ARG A 33 2.39 14.37 10.40
N VAL A 34 2.97 15.37 9.76
CA VAL A 34 4.02 15.22 8.74
C VAL A 34 5.32 15.83 9.25
N VAL A 35 6.45 15.15 9.04
CA VAL A 35 7.79 15.63 9.40
C VAL A 35 8.65 15.66 8.13
N ILE A 36 9.30 16.80 7.87
CA ILE A 36 10.15 17.03 6.70
C ILE A 36 11.36 17.84 7.15
N GLN A 37 12.54 17.20 7.16
CA GLN A 37 13.77 17.78 7.72
C GLN A 37 13.48 18.25 9.17
N ASP A 38 13.93 19.44 9.58
CA ASP A 38 13.61 20.04 10.89
C ASP A 38 12.28 20.83 10.88
N GLY A 39 11.28 20.37 10.10
CA GLY A 39 9.98 21.03 9.96
C GLY A 39 8.81 20.08 10.21
N GLU A 40 7.79 20.59 10.89
CA GLU A 40 6.57 19.86 11.23
C GLU A 40 5.36 20.42 10.49
N GLY A 41 4.42 19.57 10.13
CA GLY A 41 3.15 19.97 9.53
C GLY A 41 2.02 19.02 9.85
N PHE A 42 0.84 19.35 9.33
CA PHE A 42 -0.29 18.44 9.34
C PHE A 42 -1.19 18.59 8.11
N ILE A 43 -1.91 17.51 7.83
CA ILE A 43 -3.03 17.47 6.91
C ILE A 43 -4.25 16.98 7.69
N LEU A 44 -5.32 17.79 7.76
CA LEU A 44 -6.60 17.37 8.35
C LEU A 44 -7.44 16.72 7.25
N ILE A 45 -7.93 15.50 7.47
CA ILE A 45 -8.60 14.70 6.44
C ILE A 45 -9.94 14.18 6.95
N GLN A 46 -10.99 14.35 6.14
CA GLN A 46 -12.33 13.83 6.40
C GLN A 46 -12.81 12.99 5.21
N LYS A 47 -13.00 11.69 5.39
CA LYS A 47 -13.59 10.77 4.37
C LYS A 47 -12.85 10.87 3.03
N GLY A 48 -11.52 10.89 3.07
CA GLY A 48 -10.66 11.04 1.89
C GLY A 48 -10.43 12.48 1.39
N LYS A 49 -11.23 13.46 1.81
CA LYS A 49 -11.02 14.87 1.47
C LYS A 49 -10.04 15.52 2.45
N PRO A 50 -8.90 16.06 2.01
CA PRO A 50 -8.10 16.96 2.83
C PRO A 50 -8.84 18.30 2.98
N LEU A 51 -9.03 18.76 4.22
CA LEU A 51 -9.70 20.03 4.55
C LEU A 51 -8.69 21.13 4.91
N ALA A 52 -7.58 20.77 5.57
CA ALA A 52 -6.55 21.71 6.00
C ALA A 52 -5.16 21.20 5.66
N TYR A 53 -4.26 22.14 5.33
CA TYR A 53 -2.82 21.92 5.22
C TYR A 53 -2.09 23.01 6.00
N TYR A 54 -1.11 22.62 6.80
CA TYR A 54 -0.25 23.52 7.54
C TYR A 54 1.16 22.92 7.62
N PHE A 55 2.19 23.75 7.46
CA PHE A 55 3.58 23.34 7.68
C PHE A 55 4.36 24.48 8.33
N LYS A 56 5.29 24.14 9.21
CA LYS A 56 6.14 25.07 9.94
C LYS A 56 7.57 24.56 9.98
N HIS A 57 8.50 25.40 9.52
CA HIS A 57 9.93 25.13 9.58
C HIS A 57 10.64 26.38 10.13
N GLY A 58 11.11 26.29 11.37
CA GLY A 58 11.68 27.41 12.12
C GLY A 58 10.71 28.60 12.22
N ARG A 59 11.00 29.66 11.44
CA ARG A 59 10.20 30.91 11.39
C ARG A 59 9.20 30.97 10.23
N ILE A 60 9.23 30.01 9.30
CA ILE A 60 8.34 29.99 8.13
C ILE A 60 7.10 29.17 8.49
N GLU A 61 5.91 29.76 8.33
CA GLU A 61 4.63 29.04 8.40
C GLU A 61 3.93 29.10 7.04
N LEU A 62 3.61 27.92 6.49
CA LEU A 62 2.87 27.74 5.24
C LEU A 62 1.48 27.19 5.56
N ARG A 63 0.45 27.64 4.82
CA ARG A 63 -0.95 27.24 5.03
C ARG A 63 -1.65 27.00 3.69
N GLY A 64 -2.60 26.08 3.66
CA GLY A 64 -3.37 25.75 2.46
C GLY A 64 -2.48 25.27 1.30
N HIS A 65 -2.75 25.73 0.08
CA HIS A 65 -2.01 25.34 -1.12
C HIS A 65 -0.48 25.51 -0.99
N ALA A 66 0.02 26.55 -0.33
CA ALA A 66 1.46 26.74 -0.14
C ALA A 66 2.11 25.64 0.71
N ALA A 67 1.38 25.04 1.66
CA ALA A 67 1.86 23.87 2.41
C ALA A 67 1.75 22.58 1.56
N LEU A 68 0.67 22.42 0.80
CA LEU A 68 0.50 21.29 -0.14
C LEU A 68 1.61 21.25 -1.20
N ASP A 69 1.94 22.38 -1.82
CA ASP A 69 3.01 22.48 -2.81
C ASP A 69 4.38 22.20 -2.18
N TYR A 70 4.61 22.62 -0.93
CA TYR A 70 5.82 22.27 -0.19
C TYR A 70 5.91 20.76 0.08
N PHE A 71 4.82 20.11 0.49
CA PHE A 71 4.76 18.65 0.62
C PHE A 71 5.06 17.98 -0.72
N ASN A 72 4.40 18.39 -1.80
CA ASN A 72 4.57 17.82 -3.14
C ASN A 72 5.96 18.04 -3.76
N SER A 73 6.74 19.02 -3.28
CA SER A 73 8.14 19.18 -3.71
C SER A 73 9.08 18.11 -3.12
N HIS A 74 8.65 17.37 -2.10
CA HIS A 74 9.39 16.26 -1.51
C HIS A 74 8.90 14.91 -2.07
N PRO A 75 9.77 14.10 -2.71
CA PRO A 75 9.35 12.85 -3.35
C PRO A 75 8.88 11.77 -2.36
N THR A 76 9.36 11.87 -1.11
CA THR A 76 9.04 11.00 0.01
C THR A 76 9.01 11.85 1.28
N ILE A 77 7.98 11.69 2.10
CA ILE A 77 7.81 12.36 3.39
C ILE A 77 7.59 11.32 4.50
N GLU A 78 7.96 11.65 5.73
CA GLU A 78 7.67 10.85 6.92
C GLU A 78 6.44 11.42 7.62
N PHE A 79 5.53 10.55 8.09
CA PHE A 79 4.29 10.99 8.71
C PHE A 79 3.69 9.94 9.66
N ASN A 80 2.89 10.40 10.61
CA ASN A 80 2.04 9.59 11.47
C ASN A 80 0.56 9.83 11.12
N LEU A 81 -0.21 8.75 10.99
CA LEU A 81 -1.68 8.82 10.89
C LEU A 81 -2.29 8.74 12.28
N CYS A 82 -2.93 9.82 12.76
CA CYS A 82 -3.67 9.80 14.02
C CYS A 82 -5.18 9.88 13.72
N LYS A 83 -5.90 8.79 13.98
CA LYS A 83 -7.36 8.72 13.82
C LYS A 83 -8.02 9.56 14.91
N TYR A 84 -9.01 10.37 14.54
CA TYR A 84 -9.82 11.12 15.49
C TYR A 84 -11.18 10.45 15.72
N SER A 85 -11.66 10.54 16.97
CA SER A 85 -13.08 10.44 17.29
C SER A 85 -13.87 11.62 16.68
N PRO A 86 -15.22 11.57 16.61
CA PRO A 86 -16.02 12.69 16.13
C PRO A 86 -15.78 13.98 16.91
N ASP A 87 -15.60 13.88 18.24
CA ASP A 87 -15.44 15.02 19.14
C ASP A 87 -14.06 15.68 18.98
N GLU A 88 -12.99 14.88 18.90
CA GLU A 88 -11.65 15.38 18.56
C GLU A 88 -11.60 16.02 17.17
N PHE A 89 -12.35 15.48 16.20
CA PHE A 89 -12.41 16.02 14.85
C PHE A 89 -13.13 17.38 14.82
N ALA A 90 -14.21 17.54 15.59
CA ALA A 90 -14.92 18.81 15.73
C ALA A 90 -14.04 19.89 16.38
N GLU A 91 -13.28 19.56 17.43
CA GLU A 91 -12.35 20.51 18.05
C GLU A 91 -11.17 20.84 17.11
N ALA A 92 -10.66 19.88 16.34
CA ALA A 92 -9.63 20.11 15.34
C ALA A 92 -10.09 21.06 14.21
N LEU A 93 -11.35 20.94 13.74
CA LEU A 93 -11.96 21.91 12.82
C LEU A 93 -12.03 23.31 13.45
N ARG A 94 -12.46 23.41 14.71
CA ARG A 94 -12.58 24.66 15.45
C ARG A 94 -11.24 25.38 15.62
N ILE A 95 -10.16 24.63 15.90
CA ILE A 95 -8.78 25.14 15.98
C ILE A 95 -8.25 25.56 14.61
N CYS A 96 -8.63 24.87 13.53
CA CYS A 96 -8.27 25.25 12.16
C CYS A 96 -9.10 26.44 11.63
N ASN A 97 -10.20 26.81 12.30
CA ASN A 97 -11.16 27.83 11.88
C ASN A 97 -11.78 27.52 10.49
N ILE A 98 -12.24 26.26 10.32
CA ILE A 98 -12.84 25.72 9.11
C ILE A 98 -14.21 25.13 9.46
N ASP A 99 -15.26 25.54 8.75
CA ASP A 99 -16.61 24.97 8.91
C ASP A 99 -16.70 23.54 8.36
N GLU A 100 -17.69 22.74 8.78
CA GLU A 100 -17.83 21.33 8.35
C GLU A 100 -17.91 21.13 6.82
N GLU A 101 -18.27 22.16 6.05
CA GLU A 101 -18.33 22.14 4.59
C GLU A 101 -16.97 22.38 3.90
N GLY A 102 -15.89 22.61 4.67
CA GLY A 102 -14.52 22.72 4.16
C GLY A 102 -14.13 24.11 3.64
N THR A 103 -14.95 25.14 3.89
CA THR A 103 -14.60 26.52 3.56
C THR A 103 -13.63 27.09 4.59
N THR A 104 -12.44 27.49 4.17
CA THR A 104 -11.54 28.28 5.00
C THR A 104 -12.10 29.70 5.13
N ILE A 105 -12.63 30.05 6.29
CA ILE A 105 -12.99 31.44 6.59
C ILE A 105 -11.70 32.27 6.54
N PRO A 106 -11.57 33.28 5.65
CA PRO A 106 -10.40 34.15 5.66
C PRO A 106 -10.35 34.90 7.00
N PRO A 107 -9.17 35.11 7.59
CA PRO A 107 -9.08 35.81 8.87
C PRO A 107 -9.72 37.18 8.73
N GLN A 108 -10.77 37.43 9.53
CA GLN A 108 -11.38 38.74 9.65
C GLN A 108 -10.26 39.74 9.98
N PRO A 109 -10.02 40.78 9.16
CA PRO A 109 -8.98 41.74 9.46
C PRO A 109 -9.29 42.38 10.81
N GLU A 110 -8.32 42.34 11.72
CA GLU A 110 -8.46 42.85 13.08
C GLU A 110 -8.99 44.28 13.02
N ARG A 111 -10.20 44.51 13.55
CA ARG A 111 -10.81 45.84 13.54
C ARG A 111 -9.87 46.80 14.29
N PRO A 112 -9.29 47.82 13.64
CA PRO A 112 -8.42 48.76 14.33
C PRO A 112 -9.21 49.44 15.45
N VAL A 113 -8.62 49.51 16.64
CA VAL A 113 -9.22 50.20 17.79
C VAL A 113 -9.17 51.70 17.55
N VAL A 114 -10.17 52.24 16.85
CA VAL A 114 -10.33 53.67 16.62
C VAL A 114 -11.17 54.26 17.75
N GLY A 115 -10.63 55.28 18.42
CA GLY A 115 -11.27 55.97 19.53
C GLY A 115 -12.50 56.81 19.15
N PRO A 116 -13.20 57.39 20.14
CA PRO A 116 -14.47 58.07 19.93
C PRO A 116 -14.32 59.40 19.18
N VAL A 117 -15.03 59.52 18.04
CA VAL A 117 -15.17 60.78 17.29
C VAL A 117 -16.61 61.29 17.43
N LYS A 118 -16.78 62.60 17.61
CA LYS A 118 -18.09 63.24 17.86
C LYS A 118 -19.03 63.18 16.63
N PRO A 119 -20.35 63.10 16.84
CA PRO A 119 -21.35 63.15 15.75
C PRO A 119 -21.79 64.59 15.43
N ALA A 120 -21.95 64.89 14.13
CA ALA A 120 -22.85 65.91 13.54
C ALA A 120 -22.63 65.99 12.01
N PRO A 121 -23.62 66.43 11.19
CA PRO A 121 -25.07 66.27 11.34
C PRO A 121 -25.73 65.70 10.05
N VAL A 122 -27.03 65.41 10.12
CA VAL A 122 -27.90 65.19 8.93
C VAL A 122 -28.08 66.51 8.15
N PRO A 123 -28.52 66.52 6.87
CA PRO A 123 -29.94 66.86 6.64
C PRO A 123 -30.62 66.32 5.35
N VAL A 124 -31.95 66.47 5.30
CA VAL A 124 -32.89 66.45 4.14
C VAL A 124 -33.26 65.10 3.49
N GLU A 125 -34.50 64.69 3.75
CA GLU A 125 -35.37 63.83 2.89
C GLU A 125 -36.19 64.75 1.94
N PRO A 126 -36.78 64.26 0.82
CA PRO A 126 -38.21 63.92 0.90
C PRO A 126 -38.73 62.81 -0.06
N GLU A 127 -39.70 62.04 0.42
CA GLU A 127 -40.99 61.63 -0.19
C GLU A 127 -41.12 61.11 -1.66
N SER A 128 -42.02 60.14 -1.83
CA SER A 128 -42.67 59.70 -3.09
C SER A 128 -44.11 60.31 -3.15
N PRO A 129 -45.17 59.74 -3.79
CA PRO A 129 -45.32 58.82 -4.93
C PRO A 129 -46.39 59.28 -5.99
N ARG A 130 -46.57 58.53 -7.11
CA ARG A 130 -47.84 58.33 -7.87
C ARG A 130 -47.65 57.24 -8.98
N VAL A 131 -48.53 56.31 -9.37
CA VAL A 131 -50.02 56.12 -9.37
C VAL A 131 -50.73 56.83 -10.54
N VAL A 132 -51.45 56.23 -11.53
CA VAL A 132 -51.82 54.85 -12.05
C VAL A 132 -52.30 55.03 -13.55
N PRO A 133 -52.80 54.07 -14.40
CA PRO A 133 -53.25 52.66 -14.23
C PRO A 133 -52.75 51.67 -15.34
N ALA A 134 -53.64 50.90 -16.01
CA ALA A 134 -53.36 49.77 -16.93
C ALA A 134 -54.25 49.74 -18.21
N ALA A 135 -53.89 48.89 -19.19
CA ALA A 135 -54.69 48.51 -20.38
C ALA A 135 -54.32 47.07 -20.89
N PRO A 136 -55.17 46.37 -21.70
CA PRO A 136 -55.17 44.88 -21.78
C PRO A 136 -54.40 44.22 -22.96
N PRO A 137 -54.24 42.86 -22.95
CA PRO A 137 -53.48 42.07 -23.95
C PRO A 137 -54.37 41.37 -25.01
N LEU A 138 -53.74 40.73 -26.04
CA LEU A 138 -54.18 39.62 -26.92
C LEU A 138 -53.08 39.40 -28.03
N PRO A 139 -53.02 38.30 -28.81
CA PRO A 139 -53.30 36.90 -28.52
C PRO A 139 -52.18 35.88 -28.94
N VAL A 140 -52.35 34.66 -28.42
CA VAL A 140 -51.62 33.39 -28.64
C VAL A 140 -51.30 33.01 -30.10
N THR A 141 -50.07 32.53 -30.38
CA THR A 141 -49.82 31.33 -31.23
C THR A 141 -48.38 30.79 -31.12
N GLY A 142 -48.18 29.49 -31.42
CA GLY A 142 -46.86 28.93 -31.76
C GLY A 142 -46.27 27.91 -30.77
N GLN A 143 -46.56 26.62 -30.97
CA GLN A 143 -45.78 25.54 -30.35
C GLN A 143 -44.39 25.44 -31.01
N LYS A 144 -43.36 25.08 -30.24
CA LYS A 144 -42.27 24.19 -30.70
C LYS A 144 -41.55 23.55 -29.51
N THR A 145 -41.32 22.25 -29.62
CA THR A 145 -40.56 21.45 -28.66
C THR A 145 -39.07 21.83 -28.65
N PRO A 146 -38.38 21.79 -27.50
CA PRO A 146 -36.92 21.84 -27.47
C PRO A 146 -36.36 20.62 -28.19
N ALA A 147 -35.53 20.82 -29.21
CA ALA A 147 -34.83 19.73 -29.89
C ALA A 147 -33.64 19.26 -29.03
N THR A 148 -33.43 17.94 -28.98
CA THR A 148 -32.24 17.34 -28.38
C THR A 148 -30.96 17.88 -29.04
N PRO A 149 -29.94 18.30 -28.28
CA PRO A 149 -28.65 18.69 -28.87
C PRO A 149 -28.03 17.49 -29.61
N PRO A 150 -27.38 17.70 -30.77
CA PRO A 150 -26.73 16.62 -31.50
C PRO A 150 -25.56 16.05 -30.69
N PRO A 151 -25.26 14.74 -30.81
CA PRO A 151 -24.11 14.14 -30.15
C PRO A 151 -22.79 14.74 -30.66
N PRO A 152 -21.74 14.80 -29.83
CA PRO A 152 -20.43 15.29 -30.27
C PRO A 152 -19.86 14.40 -31.40
N PRO A 153 -19.07 14.98 -32.33
CA PRO A 153 -18.45 14.21 -33.39
C PRO A 153 -17.52 13.13 -32.81
N ALA A 154 -17.51 11.96 -33.45
CA ALA A 154 -16.68 10.84 -33.02
C ALA A 154 -15.18 11.22 -33.02
N PRO A 155 -14.40 10.77 -32.02
CA PRO A 155 -12.97 11.07 -31.96
C PRO A 155 -12.26 10.52 -33.19
N ALA A 156 -11.37 11.33 -33.78
CA ALA A 156 -10.56 10.93 -34.93
C ALA A 156 -9.72 9.68 -34.58
N PRO A 157 -9.52 8.75 -35.53
CA PRO A 157 -8.73 7.54 -35.29
C PRO A 157 -7.30 7.93 -34.90
N ALA A 158 -6.82 7.38 -33.79
CA ALA A 158 -5.49 7.68 -33.26
C ALA A 158 -4.40 7.40 -34.31
N PRO A 159 -3.33 8.23 -34.37
CA PRO A 159 -2.20 7.98 -35.26
C PRO A 159 -1.59 6.60 -34.95
N ARG A 160 -1.30 5.83 -35.99
CA ARG A 160 -0.71 4.49 -35.84
C ARG A 160 0.63 4.60 -35.11
N PRO A 161 0.96 3.70 -34.17
CA PRO A 161 2.27 3.69 -33.55
C PRO A 161 3.35 3.49 -34.62
N PRO A 162 4.53 4.14 -34.49
CA PRO A 162 5.61 3.98 -35.45
C PRO A 162 6.09 2.52 -35.46
N VAL A 163 6.38 2.01 -36.66
CA VAL A 163 6.95 0.67 -36.84
C VAL A 163 8.30 0.62 -36.11
N PRO A 164 8.57 -0.40 -35.26
CA PRO A 164 9.87 -0.53 -34.61
C PRO A 164 10.98 -0.61 -35.65
N GLN A 165 11.93 0.32 -35.60
CA GLN A 165 13.17 0.19 -36.37
C GLN A 165 13.97 -0.99 -35.81
N PRO A 166 14.55 -1.86 -36.66
CA PRO A 166 15.39 -2.94 -36.17
C PRO A 166 16.61 -2.33 -35.47
N ALA A 167 16.87 -2.78 -34.24
CA ALA A 167 18.00 -2.27 -33.46
C ALA A 167 19.33 -2.60 -34.18
N PRO A 168 20.32 -1.68 -34.16
CA PRO A 168 21.63 -1.97 -34.72
C PRO A 168 22.27 -3.16 -34.00
N ALA A 169 22.85 -4.07 -34.76
CA ALA A 169 23.43 -5.29 -34.22
C ALA A 169 24.50 -4.96 -33.16
N ARG A 170 24.36 -5.54 -31.96
CA ARG A 170 25.42 -5.49 -30.94
C ARG A 170 26.65 -6.20 -31.51
N GLN A 171 27.74 -5.45 -31.68
CA GLN A 171 29.03 -6.05 -31.97
C GLN A 171 29.49 -6.87 -30.76
N GLU A 172 29.85 -8.12 -31.02
CA GLU A 172 30.34 -9.05 -30.02
C GLU A 172 31.77 -8.65 -29.61
N PRO A 173 32.06 -8.41 -28.32
CA PRO A 173 33.39 -7.97 -27.90
C PRO A 173 34.40 -9.11 -28.02
N ALA A 174 35.46 -8.89 -28.79
CA ALA A 174 36.49 -9.90 -29.07
C ALA A 174 37.11 -10.49 -27.78
N PRO A 175 37.47 -11.79 -27.78
CA PRO A 175 38.01 -12.47 -26.61
C PRO A 175 39.35 -11.86 -26.19
N LYS A 176 39.51 -11.61 -24.88
CA LYS A 176 40.77 -11.15 -24.30
C LYS A 176 41.79 -12.31 -24.24
N PRO A 177 43.10 -12.05 -24.42
CA PRO A 177 44.13 -13.08 -24.27
C PRO A 177 44.15 -13.67 -22.86
N LEU A 178 44.39 -14.98 -22.76
CA LEU A 178 44.69 -15.63 -21.48
C LEU A 178 46.05 -15.12 -20.96
N VAL A 179 46.10 -14.77 -19.68
CA VAL A 179 47.34 -14.63 -18.91
C VAL A 179 47.60 -15.98 -18.21
N PRO A 180 48.80 -16.56 -18.28
CA PRO A 180 49.09 -17.85 -17.66
C PRO A 180 49.10 -17.77 -16.13
N GLU A 181 48.60 -18.83 -15.51
CA GLU A 181 48.49 -19.01 -14.06
C GLU A 181 49.85 -19.37 -13.43
N PRO A 182 50.29 -18.72 -12.33
CA PRO A 182 51.49 -19.10 -11.61
C PRO A 182 51.23 -20.31 -10.68
N ALA A 183 52.10 -21.31 -10.75
CA ALA A 183 51.97 -22.55 -9.99
C ALA A 183 52.08 -22.37 -8.45
N PRO A 184 51.41 -23.20 -7.64
CA PRO A 184 51.46 -23.12 -6.19
C PRO A 184 52.83 -23.54 -5.62
N VAL A 185 53.34 -22.74 -4.69
CA VAL A 185 54.59 -23.00 -3.95
C VAL A 185 54.29 -23.81 -2.70
N LEU A 186 55.05 -24.90 -2.46
CA LEU A 186 54.98 -25.65 -1.20
C LEU A 186 55.47 -24.77 -0.02
N GLN A 187 54.81 -24.88 1.12
CA GLN A 187 55.33 -24.39 2.40
C GLN A 187 55.48 -25.56 3.38
N GLU A 188 56.69 -25.72 3.90
CA GLU A 188 56.99 -26.63 5.02
C GLU A 188 56.71 -25.94 6.36
N PRO A 189 56.08 -26.61 7.34
CA PRO A 189 55.95 -26.08 8.69
C PRO A 189 57.17 -26.43 9.56
N ALA A 190 57.94 -25.42 9.97
CA ALA A 190 59.05 -25.57 10.92
C ALA A 190 58.58 -25.58 12.39
N THR A 191 59.34 -26.25 13.26
CA THR A 191 59.05 -26.48 14.68
C THR A 191 59.50 -25.36 15.61
N GLU A 192 58.74 -25.05 16.68
CA GLU A 192 59.34 -24.55 17.93
C GLU A 192 58.58 -24.88 19.25
N LYS A 193 59.32 -25.51 20.18
CA LYS A 193 59.26 -25.58 21.68
C LYS A 193 57.93 -25.81 22.46
N THR A 194 57.85 -27.03 23.02
CA THR A 194 57.78 -27.40 24.48
C THR A 194 57.58 -26.27 25.53
N ALA A 195 56.91 -26.43 26.68
CA ALA A 195 56.70 -27.61 27.55
C ALA A 195 55.58 -27.37 28.62
N PRO A 196 55.43 -28.17 29.71
CA PRO A 196 55.31 -29.64 29.83
C PRO A 196 53.96 -30.08 30.47
N ARG A 197 53.64 -31.39 30.47
CA ARG A 197 52.56 -31.99 31.29
C ARG A 197 52.97 -33.34 31.91
N THR A 198 52.44 -33.62 33.10
CA THR A 198 52.77 -34.78 33.95
C THR A 198 51.94 -36.02 33.61
N ILE A 199 52.48 -37.22 33.85
CA ILE A 199 51.84 -38.53 33.60
C ILE A 199 51.63 -39.29 34.93
N PRO A 200 50.44 -39.89 35.13
CA PRO A 200 50.29 -41.17 35.85
C PRO A 200 49.82 -42.32 34.91
N PRO A 201 49.95 -43.61 35.33
CA PRO A 201 49.94 -44.77 34.43
C PRO A 201 48.58 -45.48 34.21
N ALA A 202 48.60 -46.52 33.38
CA ALA A 202 47.45 -47.25 32.83
C ALA A 202 46.85 -48.37 33.74
N PRO A 203 45.58 -48.79 33.49
CA PRO A 203 44.94 -49.95 34.12
C PRO A 203 45.17 -51.28 33.34
N PRO A 204 44.97 -52.46 33.97
CA PRO A 204 45.27 -53.78 33.39
C PRO A 204 44.06 -54.54 32.77
N THR A 205 44.37 -55.64 32.08
CA THR A 205 43.49 -56.54 31.31
C THR A 205 42.69 -57.56 32.15
N MET A 206 41.41 -57.83 31.79
CA MET A 206 40.68 -59.12 31.99
C MET A 206 39.27 -59.05 31.33
N PRO A 207 38.44 -60.13 31.26
CA PRO A 207 38.47 -61.22 30.27
C PRO A 207 37.16 -61.31 29.40
N PRO A 208 37.06 -62.23 28.40
CA PRO A 208 35.92 -62.26 27.47
C PRO A 208 34.71 -63.12 27.93
N GLN A 209 33.49 -62.75 27.49
CA GLN A 209 32.27 -63.57 27.56
C GLN A 209 31.21 -63.09 26.52
N PRO A 210 30.12 -63.84 26.25
CA PRO A 210 30.09 -64.73 25.10
C PRO A 210 29.14 -64.29 23.96
N ALA A 211 29.22 -64.99 22.83
CA ALA A 211 28.40 -64.71 21.65
C ALA A 211 26.92 -65.06 21.83
N PHE A 212 26.05 -64.18 21.32
CA PHE A 212 24.64 -64.49 21.03
C PHE A 212 24.37 -64.33 19.53
N THR A 213 23.51 -65.20 18.99
CA THR A 213 23.21 -65.30 17.55
C THR A 213 22.13 -64.31 17.09
N PRO A 214 22.15 -63.88 15.82
CA PRO A 214 21.20 -62.91 15.29
C PRO A 214 19.86 -63.56 14.89
N PRO A 215 18.73 -62.84 15.07
CA PRO A 215 17.53 -63.13 14.32
C PRO A 215 17.01 -61.91 13.53
N LYS A 216 16.67 -62.18 12.26
CA LYS A 216 15.66 -61.48 11.43
C LYS A 216 16.00 -60.05 10.98
N ALA A 217 16.19 -59.91 9.67
CA ALA A 217 16.29 -58.61 9.01
C ALA A 217 15.02 -57.78 9.23
N ALA A 218 15.18 -56.55 9.74
CA ALA A 218 14.16 -55.52 9.61
C ALA A 218 14.16 -55.01 8.17
N SER A 219 12.97 -54.92 7.56
CA SER A 219 12.79 -54.25 6.28
C SER A 219 13.27 -52.80 6.35
N PRO A 220 13.79 -52.20 5.27
CA PRO A 220 14.02 -50.76 5.23
C PRO A 220 12.70 -50.02 5.55
N PRO A 221 12.75 -48.86 6.23
CA PRO A 221 11.55 -48.14 6.59
C PRO A 221 10.74 -47.82 5.34
N GLN A 222 9.45 -48.16 5.35
CA GLN A 222 8.56 -47.77 4.26
C GLN A 222 8.49 -46.25 4.23
N VAL A 223 9.00 -45.66 3.14
CA VAL A 223 8.74 -44.27 2.79
C VAL A 223 7.26 -44.21 2.40
N ILE A 224 6.42 -43.94 3.39
CA ILE A 224 5.03 -43.54 3.15
C ILE A 224 5.12 -42.26 2.31
N PRO A 225 4.64 -42.24 1.06
CA PRO A 225 4.64 -41.00 0.29
C PRO A 225 3.76 -39.99 1.03
N PRO A 226 4.24 -38.77 1.33
CA PRO A 226 3.44 -37.79 2.03
C PRO A 226 2.21 -37.49 1.19
N ALA A 227 1.02 -37.58 1.80
CA ALA A 227 -0.26 -37.51 1.09
C ALA A 227 -0.24 -36.39 0.05
N SER A 228 -0.48 -36.77 -1.21
CA SER A 228 -0.65 -35.81 -2.30
C SER A 228 -1.91 -35.02 -2.00
N VAL A 229 -1.74 -33.79 -1.51
CA VAL A 229 -2.82 -32.81 -1.41
C VAL A 229 -3.12 -32.41 -2.85
N VAL A 230 -4.12 -33.07 -3.43
CA VAL A 230 -4.64 -32.79 -4.75
C VAL A 230 -5.76 -31.78 -4.57
N LEU A 231 -5.58 -30.57 -5.10
CA LEU A 231 -6.67 -29.62 -5.27
C LEU A 231 -7.64 -30.16 -6.33
N ASP A 232 -8.94 -30.02 -6.09
CA ASP A 232 -9.97 -30.57 -6.97
C ASP A 232 -9.90 -30.01 -8.40
N GLU A 233 -10.40 -30.79 -9.36
CA GLU A 233 -10.33 -30.44 -10.78
C GLU A 233 -11.09 -29.12 -11.09
N GLU A 234 -12.09 -28.77 -10.26
CA GLU A 234 -12.81 -27.49 -10.24
C GLU A 234 -11.87 -26.33 -9.84
N ALA A 235 -11.18 -26.45 -8.69
CA ALA A 235 -10.20 -25.46 -8.22
C ALA A 235 -9.08 -25.25 -9.25
N ILE A 236 -8.59 -26.32 -9.89
CA ILE A 236 -7.59 -26.24 -10.96
C ILE A 236 -8.14 -25.45 -12.16
N LYS A 237 -9.40 -25.67 -12.57
CA LYS A 237 -10.05 -24.90 -13.65
C LYS A 237 -10.19 -23.42 -13.26
N ILE A 238 -10.62 -23.13 -12.03
CA ILE A 238 -10.74 -21.78 -11.46
C ILE A 238 -9.39 -21.05 -11.53
N ILE A 239 -8.33 -21.63 -10.95
CA ILE A 239 -6.97 -21.06 -10.96
C ILE A 239 -6.50 -20.82 -12.40
N GLY A 240 -6.78 -21.77 -13.30
CA GLY A 240 -6.50 -21.66 -14.73
C GLY A 240 -7.30 -20.58 -15.48
N GLN A 241 -8.46 -20.15 -14.97
CA GLN A 241 -9.17 -18.96 -15.46
C GLN A 241 -8.54 -17.67 -14.94
N ILE A 242 -8.24 -17.58 -13.64
CA ILE A 242 -7.56 -16.40 -13.05
C ILE A 242 -6.23 -16.16 -13.75
N LYS A 243 -5.49 -17.22 -14.12
CA LYS A 243 -4.18 -17.12 -14.79
C LYS A 243 -4.24 -16.52 -16.21
N LYS A 244 -5.43 -16.52 -16.84
CA LYS A 244 -5.69 -15.91 -18.16
C LYS A 244 -6.05 -14.42 -18.08
N LEU A 245 -6.21 -13.86 -16.88
CA LEU A 245 -6.51 -12.44 -16.70
C LEU A 245 -5.30 -11.57 -17.07
N ASN A 246 -5.55 -10.52 -17.86
CA ASN A 246 -4.52 -9.56 -18.25
C ASN A 246 -3.88 -8.92 -17.00
N GLY A 247 -2.56 -9.07 -16.88
CA GLY A 247 -1.78 -8.59 -15.74
C GLY A 247 -1.46 -9.65 -14.68
N VAL A 248 -2.00 -10.87 -14.74
CA VAL A 248 -1.62 -11.95 -13.80
C VAL A 248 -0.42 -12.71 -14.35
N VAL A 249 0.75 -12.47 -13.77
CA VAL A 249 2.04 -13.06 -14.20
C VAL A 249 2.10 -14.53 -13.81
N ALA A 250 1.84 -14.84 -12.53
CA ALA A 250 1.83 -16.20 -11.99
C ALA A 250 0.82 -16.33 -10.84
N ILE A 251 0.41 -17.56 -10.56
CA ILE A 251 -0.44 -17.92 -9.42
C ILE A 251 0.13 -19.15 -8.73
N SER A 252 0.11 -19.19 -7.41
CA SER A 252 0.40 -20.38 -6.61
C SER A 252 -0.66 -20.61 -5.54
N VAL A 253 -0.99 -21.87 -5.28
CA VAL A 253 -1.71 -22.29 -4.07
C VAL A 253 -0.72 -22.99 -3.15
N PHE A 254 -0.69 -22.57 -1.88
CA PHE A 254 0.29 -23.03 -0.90
C PHE A 254 -0.35 -23.20 0.48
N ASN A 255 0.30 -24.01 1.32
CA ASN A 255 0.05 -24.06 2.75
C ASN A 255 1.30 -23.59 3.52
N GLU A 256 1.27 -23.71 4.85
CA GLU A 256 2.35 -23.26 5.74
C GLU A 256 3.67 -24.02 5.54
N GLU A 257 3.65 -25.20 4.94
CA GLU A 257 4.81 -26.07 4.76
C GLU A 257 5.35 -26.08 3.32
N ARG A 258 4.47 -26.12 2.33
CA ARG A 258 4.81 -26.37 0.91
C ARG A 258 3.96 -25.58 -0.08
N ASN A 259 4.46 -25.50 -1.31
CA ASN A 259 3.68 -25.12 -2.48
C ASN A 259 2.91 -26.35 -2.98
N ILE A 260 1.68 -26.17 -3.49
CA ILE A 260 0.80 -27.26 -3.94
C ILE A 260 0.63 -27.20 -5.45
N ILE A 261 0.34 -26.00 -5.99
CA ILE A 261 0.24 -25.73 -7.43
C ILE A 261 0.97 -24.41 -7.72
N LEU A 262 1.70 -24.38 -8.84
CA LEU A 262 2.21 -23.16 -9.48
C LEU A 262 1.73 -23.13 -10.93
N MET A 263 1.14 -22.02 -11.35
CA MET A 263 0.83 -21.70 -12.74
C MET A 263 1.51 -20.39 -13.14
N GLY A 264 2.56 -20.47 -13.95
CA GLY A 264 3.34 -19.32 -14.41
C GLY A 264 4.84 -19.63 -14.41
N ASP A 265 5.58 -18.91 -15.24
CA ASP A 265 7.02 -19.07 -15.41
C ASP A 265 7.75 -18.02 -14.53
N VAL A 266 7.92 -18.35 -13.24
CA VAL A 266 8.62 -17.51 -12.26
C VAL A 266 9.07 -18.33 -11.05
N GLU A 267 10.20 -17.97 -10.46
CA GLU A 267 10.66 -18.52 -9.17
C GLU A 267 9.80 -17.97 -8.01
N ILE A 268 8.67 -18.64 -7.74
CA ILE A 268 7.71 -18.17 -6.72
C ILE A 268 8.18 -18.43 -5.27
N GLU A 269 9.10 -19.35 -5.03
CA GLU A 269 9.39 -19.85 -3.68
C GLU A 269 9.97 -18.79 -2.71
N PRO A 270 10.82 -17.84 -3.13
CA PRO A 270 11.21 -16.69 -2.29
C PRO A 270 10.00 -15.82 -1.90
N LEU A 271 9.06 -15.61 -2.81
CA LEU A 271 7.82 -14.86 -2.56
C LEU A 271 6.90 -15.63 -1.60
N LEU A 272 6.77 -16.96 -1.75
CA LEU A 272 6.01 -17.81 -0.83
C LEU A 272 6.63 -17.83 0.58
N ARG A 273 7.95 -17.84 0.70
CA ARG A 273 8.63 -17.73 2.01
C ARG A 273 8.30 -16.41 2.72
N ILE A 274 8.24 -15.30 1.98
CA ILE A 274 7.80 -14.00 2.51
C ILE A 274 6.31 -14.06 2.89
N ALA A 275 5.46 -14.59 2.00
CA ALA A 275 4.02 -14.71 2.23
C ALA A 275 3.68 -15.54 3.48
N ARG A 276 4.28 -16.73 3.65
CA ARG A 276 4.13 -17.59 4.84
C ARG A 276 4.54 -16.86 6.12
N ASN A 277 5.70 -16.21 6.12
CA ASN A 277 6.18 -15.42 7.27
C ASN A 277 5.25 -14.27 7.64
N MET A 278 4.66 -13.60 6.65
CA MET A 278 3.73 -12.50 6.87
C MET A 278 2.36 -13.00 7.32
N LEU A 279 1.82 -14.07 6.75
CA LEU A 279 0.58 -14.71 7.23
C LEU A 279 0.72 -15.18 8.69
N ALA A 280 1.83 -15.83 9.04
CA ALA A 280 2.14 -16.25 10.41
C ALA A 280 2.32 -15.08 11.38
N THR A 281 2.70 -13.89 10.87
CA THR A 281 2.72 -12.64 11.63
C THR A 281 1.31 -12.05 11.76
N THR A 282 0.55 -11.95 10.67
CA THR A 282 -0.84 -11.45 10.65
C THR A 282 -1.72 -12.23 11.62
N ARG A 283 -1.69 -13.57 11.61
CA ARG A 283 -2.46 -14.41 12.55
C ARG A 283 -2.16 -14.15 14.03
N LYS A 284 -0.98 -13.61 14.38
CA LYS A 284 -0.61 -13.22 15.75
C LYS A 284 -1.09 -11.82 16.12
N ILE A 285 -1.27 -10.92 15.14
CA ILE A 285 -1.64 -9.52 15.38
C ILE A 285 -3.16 -9.31 15.23
N THR A 286 -3.81 -9.95 14.25
CA THR A 286 -5.26 -9.84 14.00
C THR A 286 -6.15 -10.09 15.23
N PRO A 287 -5.87 -11.05 16.14
CA PRO A 287 -6.65 -11.22 17.36
C PRO A 287 -6.62 -10.02 18.33
N HIS A 288 -5.66 -9.11 18.17
CA HIS A 288 -5.54 -7.87 18.93
C HIS A 288 -6.09 -6.64 18.18
N LEU A 289 -6.80 -6.85 17.06
CA LEU A 289 -7.31 -5.79 16.19
C LEU A 289 -8.77 -6.06 15.80
N GLU A 290 -9.63 -5.05 15.95
CA GLU A 290 -11.06 -5.11 15.59
C GLU A 290 -11.28 -5.02 14.05
N TRP A 291 -10.54 -5.81 13.27
CA TRP A 291 -10.49 -5.73 11.80
C TRP A 291 -11.37 -6.78 11.10
N GLY A 292 -11.97 -7.70 11.86
CA GLY A 292 -12.80 -8.79 11.33
C GLY A 292 -11.97 -9.93 10.72
N SER A 293 -12.56 -10.67 9.78
CA SER A 293 -11.89 -11.78 9.09
C SER A 293 -10.83 -11.30 8.10
N PHE A 294 -9.76 -12.09 7.96
CA PHE A 294 -8.68 -11.80 7.01
C PHE A 294 -9.15 -12.07 5.56
N VAL A 295 -9.39 -11.02 4.78
CA VAL A 295 -9.88 -11.15 3.39
C VAL A 295 -8.74 -11.34 2.38
N HIS A 296 -7.68 -10.54 2.50
CA HIS A 296 -6.42 -10.66 1.75
C HIS A 296 -5.39 -9.66 2.28
N MET A 297 -4.13 -9.84 1.89
CA MET A 297 -3.06 -8.85 1.96
C MET A 297 -2.50 -8.56 0.56
N THR A 298 -1.78 -7.45 0.41
CA THR A 298 -1.09 -7.10 -0.83
C THR A 298 0.28 -6.51 -0.52
N LEU A 299 1.31 -7.05 -1.16
CA LEU A 299 2.70 -6.64 -1.03
C LEU A 299 3.14 -6.02 -2.36
N GLN A 300 3.68 -4.80 -2.30
CA GLN A 300 4.25 -4.15 -3.47
C GLN A 300 5.73 -4.51 -3.56
N ILE A 301 6.16 -5.03 -4.71
CA ILE A 301 7.54 -5.42 -4.99
C ILE A 301 8.02 -4.74 -6.28
N PRO A 302 9.34 -4.68 -6.57
CA PRO A 302 9.83 -4.02 -7.79
C PRO A 302 9.20 -4.53 -9.08
N GLU A 303 8.92 -5.83 -9.17
CA GLU A 303 8.33 -6.50 -10.33
C GLU A 303 6.82 -6.30 -10.49
N GLY A 304 6.08 -5.97 -9.42
CA GLY A 304 4.62 -6.05 -9.42
C GLY A 304 3.97 -5.97 -8.04
N ASN A 305 2.74 -6.50 -7.95
CA ASN A 305 2.05 -6.72 -6.68
C ASN A 305 1.89 -8.22 -6.42
N VAL A 306 2.24 -8.67 -5.23
CA VAL A 306 1.93 -10.01 -4.73
C VAL A 306 0.68 -9.90 -3.86
N ILE A 307 -0.41 -10.53 -4.28
CA ILE A 307 -1.68 -10.56 -3.53
C ILE A 307 -1.80 -11.94 -2.88
N VAL A 308 -2.08 -12.00 -1.58
CA VAL A 308 -2.22 -13.25 -0.83
C VAL A 308 -3.57 -13.27 -0.13
N ALA A 309 -4.40 -14.27 -0.42
CA ALA A 309 -5.75 -14.42 0.11
C ALA A 309 -5.96 -15.85 0.65
N PRO A 310 -6.87 -16.07 1.62
CA PRO A 310 -7.30 -17.43 1.96
C PRO A 310 -8.13 -18.02 0.82
N TYR A 311 -8.02 -19.33 0.63
CA TYR A 311 -8.74 -20.12 -0.36
C TYR A 311 -8.96 -21.51 0.26
N GLU A 312 -10.17 -21.77 0.77
CA GLU A 312 -10.48 -22.99 1.55
C GLU A 312 -9.46 -23.15 2.72
N GLU A 313 -8.86 -24.34 2.90
CA GLU A 313 -7.80 -24.60 3.88
C GLU A 313 -6.42 -24.01 3.47
N TYR A 314 -6.32 -23.48 2.25
CA TYR A 314 -5.10 -23.05 1.59
C TYR A 314 -5.01 -21.54 1.45
N HIS A 315 -3.89 -21.08 0.90
CA HIS A 315 -3.66 -19.67 0.61
C HIS A 315 -3.30 -19.51 -0.86
N LEU A 316 -3.94 -18.57 -1.53
CA LEU A 316 -3.73 -18.23 -2.94
C LEU A 316 -2.78 -17.04 -3.03
N CYS A 317 -1.63 -17.23 -3.66
CA CYS A 317 -0.64 -16.20 -3.97
C CYS A 317 -0.75 -15.83 -5.46
N LEU A 318 -0.94 -14.55 -5.76
CA LEU A 318 -0.98 -14.04 -7.14
C LEU A 318 0.13 -13.02 -7.35
N LEU A 319 1.07 -13.31 -8.26
CA LEU A 319 2.02 -12.33 -8.77
C LEU A 319 1.37 -11.60 -9.96
N THR A 320 1.26 -10.27 -9.85
CA THR A 320 0.54 -9.44 -10.81
C THR A 320 1.35 -8.21 -11.21
N THR A 321 1.13 -7.68 -12.42
CA THR A 321 1.78 -6.45 -12.88
C THR A 321 1.34 -5.25 -12.05
N ARG A 322 2.20 -4.22 -11.95
CA ARG A 322 1.88 -2.97 -11.24
C ARG A 322 0.60 -2.27 -11.76
N THR A 323 0.21 -2.55 -13.00
CA THR A 323 -0.93 -1.94 -13.71
C THR A 323 -2.27 -2.65 -13.48
N ILE A 324 -2.31 -3.76 -12.74
CA ILE A 324 -3.56 -4.51 -12.56
C ILE A 324 -4.56 -3.73 -11.67
N ASN A 325 -5.84 -3.78 -12.01
CA ASN A 325 -6.88 -3.22 -11.14
C ASN A 325 -7.10 -4.16 -9.94
N ILE A 326 -6.51 -3.80 -8.79
CA ILE A 326 -6.64 -4.55 -7.53
C ILE A 326 -8.12 -4.73 -7.12
N GLY A 327 -8.98 -3.76 -7.42
CA GLY A 327 -10.43 -3.86 -7.19
C GLY A 327 -11.11 -4.97 -8.00
N HIS A 328 -10.62 -5.25 -9.21
CA HIS A 328 -11.10 -6.36 -10.04
C HIS A 328 -10.66 -7.71 -9.46
N ILE A 329 -9.40 -7.84 -9.05
CA ILE A 329 -8.89 -9.05 -8.36
C ILE A 329 -9.64 -9.29 -7.04
N ARG A 330 -9.86 -8.26 -6.22
CA ARG A 330 -10.68 -8.32 -4.98
C ARG A 330 -12.16 -8.68 -5.21
N ARG A 331 -12.67 -8.51 -6.43
CA ARG A 331 -14.00 -9.01 -6.80
C ARG A 331 -13.92 -10.50 -7.04
N ILE A 332 -13.09 -10.91 -8.00
CA ILE A 332 -12.90 -12.31 -8.38
C ILE A 332 -12.58 -13.19 -7.16
N LEU A 333 -11.66 -12.76 -6.28
CA LEU A 333 -11.32 -13.51 -5.07
C LEU A 333 -12.50 -13.73 -4.12
N ARG A 334 -13.42 -12.76 -4.00
CA ARG A 334 -14.62 -12.93 -3.17
C ARG A 334 -15.69 -13.74 -3.87
N ASP A 335 -15.89 -13.52 -5.16
CA ASP A 335 -16.84 -14.29 -5.97
C ASP A 335 -16.48 -15.81 -5.92
N LEU A 336 -15.18 -16.14 -5.84
CA LEU A 336 -14.70 -17.50 -5.59
C LEU A 336 -14.90 -17.98 -4.14
N GLN A 337 -14.49 -17.19 -3.14
CA GLN A 337 -14.68 -17.54 -1.71
C GLN A 337 -16.16 -17.81 -1.36
N ILE A 338 -17.10 -17.06 -1.97
CA ILE A 338 -18.55 -17.22 -1.79
C ILE A 338 -19.07 -18.54 -2.39
N THR A 339 -18.38 -19.09 -3.40
CA THR A 339 -18.79 -20.35 -4.05
C THR A 339 -18.49 -21.55 -3.15
N SER A 340 -17.43 -21.49 -2.34
CA SER A 340 -17.03 -22.56 -1.39
C SER A 340 -17.90 -22.65 -0.12
N ASP A 341 -18.74 -21.64 0.16
CA ASP A 341 -19.58 -21.55 1.37
C ASP A 341 -21.00 -22.15 1.17
N GLN A 342 -21.28 -22.87 0.07
CA GLN A 342 -22.66 -23.20 -0.35
C GLN A 342 -22.98 -24.70 -0.60
N ASP A 343 -22.07 -25.64 -0.31
CA ASP A 343 -22.28 -27.10 -0.36
C ASP A 343 -22.24 -27.75 1.05
#